data_AF-A0A150P917-F1
#
_entry.id   AF-A0A150P917-F1
#
_cell.length_a   1.000
_cell.length_b   1.000
_cell.length_c   1.000
_cell.angle_alpha   90.00
_cell.angle_beta   90.00
_cell.angle_gamma   90.00
#
_symmetry.space_group_name_H-M   'P 1'
#
loop_
_entity.id
_entity.type
_entity.pdbx_description
1 polymer ?
#
loop_
_entity_poly.entity_id
_entity_poly.type
_entity_poly.pdbx_seq_one_letter_code
_entity_poly.pdbx_strand_id
1 'polypeptide(L)'
;EALRVRYAVKAETSSYTVTWASRMELLVANYQPDLVIISLGANEVENVNPPAHAGAVRRIVKAIGGRPCVWVSPPLWRKDTGIIDVIRTNSAPCRFFDSDALVPGPIPRKKDKIHPNEEGGARWADAFWGWLTAEHLPPDEGEPGAKRSPWALRSPPPEEHRSRAQAAEGTAQREMVSEERAGRL
;
A
#
# COMPACT_ATOMS: atom_id res chain seq x y z
N GLU A 1 16.72 -6.01 -24.15
CA GLU A 1 15.58 -5.21 -24.67
C GLU A 1 14.93 -4.55 -23.46
N ALA A 2 14.95 -3.22 -23.36
CA ALA A 2 14.30 -2.54 -22.23
C ALA A 2 12.78 -2.70 -22.38
N LEU A 3 12.12 -3.30 -21.39
CA LEU A 3 10.66 -3.34 -21.33
C LEU A 3 10.13 -1.92 -21.52
N ARG A 4 9.38 -1.68 -22.60
CA ARG A 4 8.72 -0.38 -22.82
C ARG A 4 7.60 -0.22 -21.80
N VAL A 5 7.94 0.23 -20.60
CA VAL A 5 6.97 0.52 -19.54
C VAL A 5 6.18 1.77 -19.95
N ARG A 6 4.85 1.66 -19.96
CA ARG A 6 3.94 2.78 -20.10
C ARG A 6 3.29 3.05 -18.75
N TYR A 7 3.25 4.31 -18.35
CA TYR A 7 2.56 4.72 -17.13
C TYR A 7 1.47 5.74 -17.47
N ALA A 8 0.37 5.68 -16.72
CA ALA A 8 -0.71 6.67 -16.79
C ALA A 8 -1.03 7.12 -15.36
N VAL A 9 -1.08 8.43 -15.14
CA VAL A 9 -1.42 9.02 -13.83
C VAL A 9 -2.83 9.58 -13.88
N LYS A 10 -3.63 9.25 -12.88
CA LYS A 10 -4.94 9.86 -12.61
C LYS A 10 -4.91 10.41 -11.20
N ALA A 11 -5.03 11.73 -11.09
CA ALA A 11 -4.97 12.45 -9.84
C ALA A 11 -6.00 13.57 -9.84
N GLU A 12 -6.50 13.89 -8.65
CA GLU A 12 -7.42 15.00 -8.38
C GLU A 12 -7.05 15.57 -7.01
N THR A 13 -6.80 16.87 -6.96
CA THR A 13 -6.49 17.59 -5.73
C THR A 13 -7.64 17.44 -4.73
N SER A 14 -7.32 17.22 -3.46
CA SER A 14 -8.32 17.12 -2.38
C SER A 14 -9.39 16.05 -2.59
N SER A 15 -9.01 14.92 -3.20
CA SER A 15 -9.91 13.78 -3.42
C SER A 15 -9.77 12.70 -2.35
N TYR A 16 -10.80 11.87 -2.23
CA TYR A 16 -10.93 10.86 -1.19
C TYR A 16 -11.13 9.47 -1.81
N THR A 17 -10.87 8.42 -1.06
CA THR A 17 -11.24 7.03 -1.38
C THR A 17 -12.67 6.91 -1.91
N VAL A 18 -13.63 7.61 -1.29
CA VAL A 18 -15.03 7.65 -1.74
C VAL A 18 -15.21 8.28 -3.13
N THR A 19 -14.40 9.29 -3.47
CA THR A 19 -14.39 9.95 -4.79
C THR A 19 -13.93 8.98 -5.89
N TRP A 20 -12.92 8.16 -5.59
CA TRP A 20 -12.30 7.26 -6.56
C TRP A 20 -13.02 5.92 -6.71
N ALA A 21 -13.74 5.47 -5.67
CA ALA A 21 -14.41 4.17 -5.66
C ALA A 21 -15.37 3.97 -6.84
N SER A 22 -16.10 5.01 -7.27
CA SER A 22 -17.02 4.93 -8.42
C SER A 22 -16.33 5.04 -9.78
N ARG A 23 -15.06 5.46 -9.82
CA ARG A 23 -14.31 5.71 -11.05
C ARG A 23 -13.39 4.56 -11.44
N MET A 24 -13.04 3.71 -10.47
CA MET A 24 -12.00 2.70 -10.65
C MET A 24 -12.35 1.67 -11.71
N GLU A 25 -13.61 1.24 -11.81
CA GLU A 25 -14.04 0.27 -12.83
C GLU A 25 -13.77 0.77 -14.25
N LEU A 26 -14.15 2.03 -14.53
CA LEU A 26 -13.93 2.64 -15.84
C LEU A 26 -12.43 2.87 -16.13
N LEU A 27 -11.64 3.24 -15.11
CA LEU A 27 -10.19 3.39 -15.27
C LEU A 27 -9.52 2.05 -15.60
N VAL A 28 -9.84 0.99 -14.86
CA VAL A 28 -9.31 -0.35 -15.13
C VAL A 28 -9.73 -0.83 -16.52
N ALA A 29 -10.98 -0.60 -16.91
CA ALA A 29 -11.49 -0.95 -18.24
C ALA A 29 -10.74 -0.23 -19.37
N ASN A 30 -10.51 1.07 -19.23
CA ASN A 30 -9.91 1.89 -20.28
C ASN A 30 -8.39 1.70 -20.42
N TYR A 31 -7.69 1.47 -19.31
CA TYR A 31 -6.23 1.38 -19.30
C TYR A 31 -5.70 -0.04 -19.35
N GLN A 32 -6.49 -1.04 -18.95
CA GLN A 32 -6.07 -2.44 -18.81
C GLN A 32 -4.68 -2.58 -18.16
N PRO A 33 -4.48 -2.04 -16.93
CA PRO A 33 -3.17 -1.98 -16.33
C PRO A 33 -2.64 -3.36 -15.92
N ASP A 34 -1.34 -3.58 -16.07
CA ASP A 34 -0.66 -4.78 -15.55
C ASP A 34 -0.27 -4.66 -14.07
N LEU A 35 -0.21 -3.43 -13.54
CA LEU A 35 0.02 -3.05 -12.14
C LEU A 35 -0.79 -1.79 -11.81
N VAL A 36 -1.43 -1.77 -10.64
CA VAL A 36 -2.12 -0.58 -10.12
C VAL A 36 -1.46 -0.10 -8.82
N ILE A 37 -0.96 1.14 -8.82
CA ILE A 37 -0.42 1.80 -7.63
C ILE A 37 -1.43 2.83 -7.16
N ILE A 38 -1.90 2.68 -5.92
CA ILE A 38 -2.92 3.54 -5.30
C ILE A 38 -2.23 4.41 -4.26
N SER A 39 -2.27 5.73 -4.42
CA SER A 39 -1.78 6.69 -3.43
C SER A 39 -2.96 7.57 -2.98
N LEU A 40 -3.75 7.04 -2.03
CA LEU A 40 -4.95 7.66 -1.49
C LEU A 40 -4.99 7.49 0.04
N GLY A 41 -5.74 8.36 0.72
CA GLY A 41 -5.92 8.34 2.17
C GLY A 41 -5.39 9.57 2.90
N ALA A 42 -4.63 10.44 2.23
CA ALA A 42 -4.07 11.64 2.85
C ALA A 42 -5.17 12.57 3.39
N ASN A 43 -6.18 12.88 2.59
CA ASN A 43 -7.25 13.81 3.01
C ASN A 43 -8.14 13.23 4.12
N GLU A 44 -8.12 11.91 4.30
CA GLU A 44 -8.81 11.20 5.37
C GLU A 44 -8.01 11.09 6.67
N VAL A 45 -6.73 11.51 6.72
CA VAL A 45 -5.88 11.44 7.93
C VAL A 45 -6.51 12.20 9.12
N GLU A 46 -7.38 13.16 8.84
CA GLU A 46 -8.09 13.96 9.84
C GLU A 46 -9.59 13.65 9.93
N ASN A 47 -10.08 12.65 9.20
CA ASN A 47 -11.50 12.33 9.24
C ASN A 47 -11.91 11.84 10.63
N VAL A 48 -13.06 12.31 11.09
CA VAL A 48 -13.64 11.98 12.39
C VAL A 48 -14.26 10.58 12.44
N ASN A 49 -14.51 9.97 11.28
CA ASN A 49 -15.05 8.61 11.17
C ASN A 49 -14.31 7.79 10.08
N PRO A 50 -13.04 7.40 10.31
CA PRO A 50 -12.28 6.60 9.35
C PRO A 50 -12.97 5.29 8.93
N PRO A 51 -13.65 4.52 9.81
CA PRO A 51 -14.33 3.28 9.42
C PRO A 51 -15.33 3.43 8.26
N ALA A 52 -15.94 4.61 8.08
CA ALA A 52 -16.86 4.87 6.97
C ALA A 52 -16.20 4.71 5.57
N HIS A 53 -14.87 4.78 5.49
CA HIS A 53 -14.12 4.65 4.24
C HIS A 53 -13.84 3.20 3.82
N ALA A 54 -14.01 2.23 4.72
CA ALA A 54 -13.70 0.82 4.45
C ALA A 54 -14.43 0.28 3.20
N GLY A 55 -15.70 0.66 3.01
CA GLY A 55 -16.48 0.26 1.84
C GLY A 55 -15.97 0.88 0.52
N ALA A 56 -15.32 2.04 0.56
CA ALA A 56 -14.70 2.63 -0.63
C ALA A 56 -13.40 1.92 -0.99
N VAL A 57 -12.55 1.62 0.00
CA VAL A 57 -11.31 0.85 -0.17
C VAL A 57 -11.60 -0.50 -0.84
N ARG A 58 -12.55 -1.28 -0.29
CA ARG A 58 -12.92 -2.59 -0.85
C ARG A 58 -13.47 -2.49 -2.28
N ARG A 59 -14.23 -1.45 -2.60
CA ARG A 59 -14.74 -1.23 -3.97
C ARG A 59 -13.62 -0.93 -4.96
N ILE A 60 -12.64 -0.11 -4.57
CA ILE A 60 -11.46 0.17 -5.38
C ILE A 60 -10.71 -1.13 -5.69
N VAL A 61 -10.41 -1.92 -4.67
CA VAL A 61 -9.67 -3.18 -4.84
C VAL A 61 -10.45 -4.20 -5.66
N LYS A 62 -11.77 -4.32 -5.42
CA LYS A 62 -12.63 -5.18 -6.23
C LYS A 62 -12.61 -4.80 -7.71
N ALA A 63 -12.62 -3.50 -8.03
CA ALA A 63 -12.57 -3.02 -9.42
C ALA A 63 -11.24 -3.33 -10.11
N ILE A 64 -10.12 -3.35 -9.37
CA ILE A 64 -8.81 -3.78 -9.88
C ILE A 64 -8.82 -5.26 -10.23
N GLY A 65 -9.52 -6.07 -9.44
CA GLY A 65 -9.64 -7.51 -9.63
C GLY A 65 -8.34 -8.25 -9.32
N GLY A 66 -8.07 -9.34 -10.03
CA GLY A 66 -6.87 -10.18 -9.82
C GLY A 66 -5.55 -9.59 -10.34
N ARG A 67 -5.50 -8.29 -10.63
CA ARG A 67 -4.27 -7.63 -11.10
C ARG A 67 -3.35 -7.33 -9.93
N PRO A 68 -2.01 -7.38 -10.12
CA PRO A 68 -1.09 -6.85 -9.13
C PRO A 68 -1.44 -5.42 -8.76
N CYS A 69 -1.46 -5.14 -7.46
CA CYS A 69 -1.72 -3.80 -6.97
C CYS A 69 -1.03 -3.55 -5.64
N VAL A 70 -0.72 -2.28 -5.41
CA VAL A 70 -0.16 -1.79 -4.16
C VAL A 70 -0.96 -0.58 -3.70
N TRP A 71 -1.34 -0.57 -2.43
CA TRP A 71 -1.80 0.63 -1.76
C TRP A 71 -0.64 1.26 -0.99
N VAL A 72 -0.27 2.47 -1.37
CA VAL A 72 0.80 3.26 -0.76
C VAL A 72 0.15 4.20 0.25
N SER A 73 0.39 3.98 1.54
CA SER A 73 -0.14 4.85 2.59
C SER A 73 0.47 6.26 2.47
N PRO A 74 -0.25 7.34 2.81
CA PRO A 74 0.30 8.68 2.73
C PRO A 74 1.44 8.91 3.75
N PRO A 75 2.44 9.73 3.42
CA PRO A 75 3.47 10.13 4.37
C PRO A 75 2.88 11.12 5.39
N LEU A 76 2.65 10.66 6.61
CA LEU A 76 1.96 11.39 7.68
C LEU A 76 2.67 12.71 8.04
N TRP A 77 1.94 13.83 8.05
CA TRP A 77 2.40 15.13 8.58
C TRP A 77 1.85 15.43 9.98
N ARG A 78 1.01 14.53 10.49
CA ARG A 78 0.34 14.59 11.77
C ARG A 78 -0.10 13.21 12.19
N LYS A 79 -0.61 13.11 13.42
CA LYS A 79 -1.18 11.89 13.96
C LYS A 79 -2.35 11.41 13.11
N ASP A 80 -2.32 10.14 12.73
CA ASP A 80 -3.41 9.44 12.07
C ASP A 80 -4.63 9.28 13.02
N THR A 81 -5.84 9.53 12.51
CA THR A 81 -7.10 9.25 13.22
C THR A 81 -7.55 7.79 13.10
N GLY A 82 -6.83 6.97 12.32
CA GLY A 82 -7.06 5.55 12.12
C GLY A 82 -7.37 5.15 10.68
N ILE A 83 -7.26 6.08 9.71
CA ILE A 83 -7.53 5.75 8.31
C ILE A 83 -6.49 4.78 7.76
N ILE A 84 -5.24 4.84 8.21
CA ILE A 84 -4.18 3.97 7.70
C ILE A 84 -4.51 2.51 7.98
N ASP A 85 -5.01 2.22 9.18
CA ASP A 85 -5.46 0.88 9.56
C ASP A 85 -6.73 0.45 8.81
N VAL A 86 -7.67 1.37 8.57
CA VAL A 86 -8.85 1.09 7.74
C VAL A 86 -8.44 0.69 6.32
N ILE A 87 -7.52 1.43 5.71
CA ILE A 87 -7.01 1.11 4.38
C ILE A 87 -6.30 -0.24 4.40
N ARG A 88 -5.33 -0.40 5.29
CA ARG A 88 -4.50 -1.61 5.42
C ARG A 88 -5.33 -2.88 5.53
N THR A 89 -6.33 -2.87 6.42
CA THR A 89 -7.18 -4.05 6.70
C THR A 89 -8.20 -4.34 5.61
N ASN A 90 -8.43 -3.42 4.67
CA ASN A 90 -9.43 -3.54 3.61
C ASN A 90 -8.83 -3.54 2.20
N SER A 91 -7.50 -3.41 2.07
CA SER A 91 -6.83 -3.31 0.78
C SER A 91 -6.45 -4.68 0.17
N ALA A 92 -6.61 -5.77 0.90
CA ALA A 92 -6.32 -7.11 0.39
C ALA A 92 -7.18 -7.43 -0.85
N PRO A 93 -6.62 -8.05 -1.92
CA PRO A 93 -5.28 -8.65 -1.98
C PRO A 93 -4.17 -7.70 -2.47
N CYS A 94 -4.41 -6.40 -2.62
CA CYS A 94 -3.32 -5.47 -2.96
C CYS A 94 -2.30 -5.44 -1.84
N ARG A 95 -1.02 -5.47 -2.18
CA ARG A 95 0.05 -5.28 -1.20
C ARG A 95 -0.07 -3.91 -0.55
N PHE A 96 0.41 -3.77 0.68
CA PHE A 96 0.34 -2.51 1.42
C PHE A 96 1.72 -1.95 1.72
N PHE A 97 2.05 -0.79 1.14
CA PHE A 97 3.28 -0.05 1.46
C PHE A 97 2.98 0.95 2.58
N ASP A 98 3.55 0.68 3.76
CA ASP A 98 3.43 1.52 4.93
C ASP A 98 4.52 2.61 4.95
N SER A 99 4.19 3.79 4.43
CA SER A 99 5.13 4.90 4.34
C SER A 99 5.73 5.35 5.68
N ASP A 100 5.01 5.19 6.80
CA ASP A 100 5.51 5.59 8.11
C ASP A 100 6.56 4.60 8.66
N ALA A 101 6.42 3.31 8.30
CA ALA A 101 7.36 2.27 8.71
C ALA A 101 8.55 2.12 7.75
N LEU A 102 8.34 2.37 6.46
CA LEU A 102 9.29 2.03 5.40
C LEU A 102 10.08 3.23 4.88
N VAL A 103 9.64 4.47 5.10
CA VAL A 103 10.39 5.65 4.69
C VAL A 103 11.27 6.13 5.85
N PRO A 104 12.60 6.12 5.71
CA PRO A 104 13.49 6.48 6.80
C PRO A 104 13.47 7.99 7.07
N GLY A 105 13.22 8.35 8.32
CA GLY A 105 13.33 9.72 8.81
C GLY A 105 12.23 10.67 8.32
N PRO A 106 12.28 11.95 8.73
CA PRO A 106 11.27 12.92 8.36
C PRO A 106 11.32 13.24 6.87
N ILE A 107 10.14 13.34 6.25
CA ILE A 107 9.99 13.75 4.85
C ILE A 107 10.00 15.27 4.76
N PRO A 108 10.93 15.90 4.00
CA PRO A 108 10.91 17.33 3.73
C PRO A 108 9.61 17.79 3.05
N ARG A 109 9.05 18.90 3.53
CA ARG A 109 7.73 19.40 3.10
C ARG A 109 7.78 20.81 2.52
N LYS A 110 6.74 21.15 1.77
CA LYS A 110 6.45 22.51 1.32
C LYS A 110 6.11 23.41 2.52
N LYS A 111 5.91 24.70 2.22
CA LYS A 111 5.57 25.72 3.23
C LYS A 111 4.30 25.39 4.01
N ASP A 112 3.35 24.71 3.39
CA ASP A 112 2.09 24.27 4.02
C ASP A 112 2.26 23.18 5.09
N LYS A 113 3.46 22.57 5.21
CA LYS A 113 3.78 21.48 6.13
C LYS A 113 2.95 20.21 5.93
N ILE A 114 2.20 20.11 4.84
CA ILE A 114 1.36 18.96 4.49
C ILE A 114 1.98 18.22 3.31
N HIS A 115 2.29 18.91 2.22
CA HIS A 115 2.76 18.25 1.01
C HIS A 115 4.28 18.06 1.03
N PRO A 116 4.82 16.91 0.59
CA PRO A 116 6.24 16.77 0.34
C PRO A 116 6.74 17.84 -0.65
N ASN A 117 7.94 18.38 -0.41
CA ASN A 117 8.64 19.16 -1.44
C ASN A 117 9.29 18.18 -2.46
N GLU A 118 10.07 18.69 -3.41
CA GLU A 118 10.73 17.85 -4.42
C GLU A 118 11.64 16.79 -3.80
N GLU A 119 12.48 17.18 -2.85
CA GLU A 119 13.37 16.28 -2.11
C GLU A 119 12.59 15.21 -1.32
N GLY A 120 11.54 15.62 -0.60
CA GLY A 120 10.71 14.69 0.16
C GLY A 120 9.91 13.75 -0.72
N GLY A 121 9.45 14.22 -1.88
CA GLY A 121 8.82 13.39 -2.90
C GLY A 121 9.79 12.35 -3.47
N ALA A 122 11.03 12.75 -3.78
CA ALA A 122 12.07 11.84 -4.26
C ALA A 122 12.39 10.75 -3.22
N ARG A 123 12.64 11.14 -1.96
CA ARG A 123 12.91 10.18 -0.87
C ARG A 123 11.78 9.16 -0.69
N TRP A 124 10.54 9.62 -0.75
CA TRP A 124 9.38 8.74 -0.63
C TRP A 124 9.27 7.77 -1.82
N ALA A 125 9.49 8.29 -3.04
CA ALA A 125 9.50 7.47 -4.25
C ALA A 125 10.61 6.42 -4.23
N ASP A 126 11.83 6.79 -3.82
CA ASP A 126 12.98 5.87 -3.75
C ASP A 126 12.71 4.72 -2.77
N ALA A 127 12.16 5.02 -1.59
CA ALA A 127 11.77 4.00 -0.62
C ALA A 127 10.69 3.06 -1.19
N PHE A 128 9.68 3.62 -1.85
CA PHE A 128 8.62 2.83 -2.48
C PHE A 128 9.15 1.93 -3.61
N TRP A 129 9.95 2.46 -4.53
CA TRP A 129 10.48 1.68 -5.65
C TRP A 129 11.49 0.62 -5.21
N GLY A 130 12.31 0.92 -4.20
CA GLY A 130 13.20 -0.06 -3.58
C GLY A 130 12.40 -1.23 -2.97
N TRP A 131 11.37 -0.92 -2.19
CA TRP A 131 10.46 -1.93 -1.64
C TRP A 131 9.74 -2.71 -2.72
N LEU A 132 9.16 -2.05 -3.74
CA LEU A 132 8.42 -2.71 -4.80
C LEU A 132 9.30 -3.68 -5.60
N THR A 133 10.57 -3.31 -5.81
CA THR A 133 11.56 -4.17 -6.46
C THR A 133 11.85 -5.41 -5.63
N ALA A 134 11.97 -5.27 -4.30
CA ALA A 134 12.18 -6.41 -3.40
C ALA A 134 10.95 -7.32 -3.32
N GLU A 135 9.75 -6.76 -3.37
CA GLU A 135 8.48 -7.49 -3.33
C GLU A 135 8.04 -8.05 -4.69
N HIS A 136 8.71 -7.67 -5.78
CA HIS A 136 8.49 -8.27 -7.09
C HIS A 136 8.85 -9.76 -7.02
N LEU A 137 7.97 -10.62 -7.54
CA LEU A 137 8.30 -12.04 -7.62
C LEU A 137 9.06 -12.29 -8.94
N PRO A 138 10.29 -12.82 -8.87
CA PRO A 138 11.10 -13.07 -10.05
C PRO A 138 10.40 -13.95 -11.10
N PRO A 139 10.69 -13.78 -12.40
CA PRO A 139 10.06 -14.56 -13.47
C PRO A 139 10.27 -16.08 -13.37
N ASP A 140 11.37 -16.50 -12.76
CA ASP A 140 11.79 -17.88 -12.52
C ASP A 140 11.24 -18.48 -11.22
N GLU A 141 10.62 -17.66 -10.37
CA GLU A 141 9.93 -18.10 -9.15
C GLU A 141 8.40 -18.15 -9.36
N GLY A 142 7.82 -19.35 -9.40
CA GLY A 142 6.38 -19.58 -9.55
C GLY A 142 6.04 -20.96 -10.11
N GLU A 143 4.74 -21.26 -10.24
CA GLU A 143 4.31 -22.53 -10.85
C GLU A 143 4.57 -22.55 -12.36
N PRO A 144 5.27 -23.59 -12.89
CA PRO A 144 5.53 -23.71 -14.32
C PRO A 144 4.24 -23.73 -15.15
N GLY A 145 4.14 -22.84 -16.14
CA GLY A 145 3.03 -22.81 -17.10
C GLY A 145 1.84 -21.91 -16.74
N ALA A 146 1.83 -21.27 -15.56
CA ALA A 146 0.82 -20.28 -15.21
C ALA A 146 1.04 -18.96 -15.98
N LYS A 147 0.02 -18.46 -16.70
CA LYS A 147 0.05 -17.10 -17.26
C LYS A 147 0.06 -16.09 -16.11
N ARG A 148 1.14 -15.33 -15.99
CA ARG A 148 1.37 -14.41 -14.88
C ARG A 148 1.63 -12.99 -15.38
N SER A 149 1.18 -11.99 -14.62
CA SER A 149 1.54 -10.59 -14.89
C SER A 149 3.05 -10.40 -14.74
N PRO A 150 3.72 -9.64 -15.63
CA PRO A 150 5.13 -9.28 -15.46
C PRO A 150 5.38 -8.43 -14.21
N TRP A 151 4.33 -7.92 -13.56
CA TRP A 151 4.39 -7.17 -12.30
C TRP A 151 3.91 -7.95 -11.09
N ALA A 152 3.85 -9.27 -11.19
CA ALA A 152 3.37 -10.07 -10.08
C ALA A 152 4.25 -9.92 -8.84
N LEU A 153 3.60 -9.79 -7.69
CA LEU A 153 4.24 -9.57 -6.40
C LEU A 153 4.31 -10.87 -5.62
N ARG A 154 5.25 -10.94 -4.68
CA ARG A 154 5.31 -11.97 -3.64
C ARG A 154 4.00 -11.94 -2.83
N SER A 155 3.65 -13.05 -2.22
CA SER A 155 2.50 -13.09 -1.30
C SER A 155 2.74 -12.14 -0.11
N PRO A 156 1.70 -11.45 0.38
CA PRO A 156 1.83 -10.61 1.56
C PRO A 156 2.24 -11.43 2.78
N PRO A 157 3.08 -10.90 3.67
CA PRO A 157 3.34 -11.55 4.94
C PRO A 157 2.04 -11.58 5.78
N PRO A 158 1.87 -12.53 6.72
CA PRO A 158 0.61 -12.78 7.41
C PRO A 158 0.03 -11.59 8.20
N GLU A 159 0.87 -10.62 8.55
CA GLU A 159 0.55 -9.43 9.32
C GLU A 159 0.19 -8.21 8.46
N GLU A 160 0.47 -8.21 7.15
CA GLU A 160 0.41 -7.01 6.31
C GLU A 160 -0.97 -6.32 6.36
N HIS A 161 -2.05 -7.11 6.36
CA HIS A 161 -3.44 -6.66 6.38
C HIS A 161 -4.11 -6.73 7.75
N ARG A 162 -3.33 -6.86 8.83
CA ARG A 162 -3.84 -6.72 10.21
C ARG A 162 -3.74 -5.27 10.64
N SER A 163 -4.57 -4.82 11.58
CA SER A 163 -4.35 -3.49 12.17
C SER A 163 -2.99 -3.43 12.87
N ARG A 164 -2.42 -2.24 13.07
CA ARG A 164 -1.14 -2.10 13.79
C ARG A 164 -1.18 -2.75 15.19
N ALA A 165 -2.29 -2.63 15.91
CA ALA A 165 -2.48 -3.28 17.20
C ALA A 165 -2.44 -4.82 17.09
N GLN A 166 -3.18 -5.39 16.13
CA GLN A 166 -3.22 -6.83 15.90
C GLN A 166 -1.87 -7.41 15.42
N ALA A 167 -1.10 -6.63 14.66
CA ALA A 167 0.24 -7.01 14.24
C ALA A 167 1.20 -7.05 15.45
N ALA A 168 1.17 -6.03 16.31
CA ALA A 168 2.02 -5.96 17.51
C ALA A 168 1.74 -7.10 18.51
N GLU A 169 0.47 -7.40 18.77
CA GLU A 169 0.07 -8.54 19.61
C GLU A 169 0.58 -9.87 19.05
N GLY A 170 0.48 -10.06 17.72
CA GLY A 170 0.96 -11.26 17.04
C GLY A 170 2.48 -11.44 17.13
N THR A 171 3.25 -10.36 17.06
CA THR A 171 4.71 -10.39 17.24
C THR A 171 5.10 -10.74 18.67
N ALA A 172 4.50 -10.06 19.66
CA ALA A 172 4.80 -10.31 21.08
C ALA A 172 4.50 -11.76 21.49
N GLN A 173 3.39 -12.34 21.00
CA GLN A 173 3.06 -13.74 21.25
C GLN A 173 4.08 -14.71 20.64
N ARG A 174 4.63 -14.40 19.46
CA ARG A 174 5.66 -15.23 18.82
C ARG A 174 7.00 -15.17 19.54
N GLU A 175 7.40 -13.99 19.99
CA GLU A 175 8.64 -13.80 20.76
C GLU A 175 8.59 -14.56 22.09
N MET A 176 7.49 -14.45 22.85
CA MET A 176 7.28 -15.18 24.10
C MET A 176 7.35 -16.71 23.91
N VAL A 177 6.72 -17.25 22.85
CA VAL A 177 6.78 -18.68 22.55
C VAL A 177 8.19 -19.12 22.12
N SER A 178 8.94 -18.26 21.44
CA SER A 178 10.33 -18.54 21.05
C SER A 178 11.26 -18.56 22.27
N GLU A 179 11.11 -17.62 23.20
CA GLU A 179 11.87 -17.56 24.46
C GLU A 179 11.57 -18.74 25.37
N GLU A 180 10.30 -19.15 25.49
CA GLU A 180 9.91 -20.32 26.28
C GLU A 180 10.48 -21.64 25.70
N ARG A 181 10.66 -21.71 24.38
CA ARG A 181 11.33 -22.84 23.72
C ARG A 181 12.85 -22.80 23.90
N ALA A 182 13.46 -21.62 23.88
CA ALA A 182 14.89 -21.45 24.09
C ALA A 182 15.32 -21.71 25.54
N GLY A 183 14.48 -21.40 26.53
CA GLY A 183 14.73 -21.65 27.95
C GLY A 183 14.45 -23.07 28.44
N ARG A 184 13.98 -23.97 27.57
CA ARG A 184 13.73 -25.40 27.87
C ARG A 184 14.81 -26.34 27.31
N LEU A 185 15.94 -25.79 26.83
CA LEU A 185 17.15 -26.50 26.39
C LEU A 185 18.27 -26.31 27.41
#